data_AF-A0A5C8THD0-F1
#
_entry.id   AF-A0A5C8THD0-F1
#
_cell.length_a   1.000
_cell.length_b   1.000
_cell.length_c   1.000
_cell.angle_alpha   90.00
_cell.angle_beta   90.00
_cell.angle_gamma   90.00
#
_symmetry.space_group_name_H-M   'P 1'
#
loop_
_entity.id
_entity.type
_entity.pdbx_description
1 polymer ?
#
loop_
_entity_poly.entity_id
_entity_poly.type
_entity_poly.pdbx_seq_one_letter_code
_entity_poly.pdbx_strand_id
1 'polypeptide(L)' 'MDDKASLWPRASRADKVDFTDRMGKAMRTLSPDLDSRYFMHCLEETANIGDTKDLTLNDMVRTCLSLHARDAKDPE' A
#
# COMPACT_ATOMS: atom_id res chain seq x y z
N MET A 1 13.90 8.01 -6.85
CA MET A 1 14.15 6.58 -6.64
C MET A 1 12.85 6.00 -6.19
N ASP A 2 12.07 5.46 -7.12
CA ASP A 2 10.88 4.71 -6.75
C ASP A 2 11.35 3.31 -6.35
N ASP A 3 11.21 2.99 -5.07
CA ASP A 3 11.58 1.67 -4.55
C ASP A 3 10.79 0.59 -5.28
N LYS A 4 11.49 -0.47 -5.70
CA LYS A 4 10.85 -1.59 -6.39
C LYS A 4 9.92 -2.33 -5.43
N ALA A 5 8.72 -2.63 -5.87
CA ALA A 5 7.74 -3.43 -5.14
C ALA A 5 8.29 -4.82 -4.76
N SER A 6 9.14 -5.39 -5.61
CA SER A 6 9.83 -6.67 -5.35
C SER A 6 10.77 -6.65 -4.14
N LEU A 7 11.14 -5.48 -3.61
CA LEU A 7 11.91 -5.34 -2.38
C LEU A 7 11.02 -5.33 -1.14
N TRP A 8 9.71 -5.06 -1.27
CA TRP A 8 8.77 -5.00 -0.15
C TRP A 8 8.79 -6.26 0.73
N PRO A 9 8.74 -7.50 0.20
CA PRO A 9 8.79 -8.70 1.04
C PRO A 9 10.08 -8.81 1.85
N ARG A 10 11.18 -8.25 1.34
CA ARG A 10 12.52 -8.30 1.94
C ARG A 10 12.86 -7.07 2.78
N ALA A 11 12.02 -6.03 2.74
CA ALA A 11 12.23 -4.79 3.47
C ALA A 11 12.14 -5.03 4.99
N SER A 12 12.93 -4.28 5.75
CA SER A 12 12.91 -4.37 7.20
C SER A 12 11.54 -3.94 7.74
N ARG A 13 11.14 -4.48 8.89
CA ARG A 13 9.89 -4.06 9.56
C ARG A 13 9.85 -2.56 9.82
N ALA A 14 10.99 -1.95 10.17
CA ALA A 14 11.09 -0.51 10.38
C ALA A 14 10.80 0.28 9.09
N ASP A 15 11.40 -0.13 7.96
CA ASP A 15 11.21 0.53 6.67
C ASP A 15 9.76 0.43 6.19
N LYS A 16 9.14 -0.75 6.37
CA LYS A 16 7.72 -0.95 6.06
C LYS A 16 6.82 -0.01 6.87
N VAL A 17 7.05 0.08 8.18
CA VAL A 17 6.27 0.94 9.08
C VAL A 17 6.46 2.41 8.73
N ASP A 18 7.69 2.84 8.47
CA ASP A 18 7.98 4.23 8.12
C ASP A 18 7.34 4.62 6.77
N PHE A 19 7.38 3.72 5.79
CA PHE A 19 6.71 3.94 4.49
C PHE A 19 5.19 4.03 4.64
N THR A 20 4.56 3.07 5.33
CA THR A 20 3.10 3.05 5.48
C THR A 20 2.59 4.18 6.37
N ASP A 21 3.36 4.62 7.36
CA ASP A 21 3.05 5.80 8.17
C ASP A 21 3.05 7.07 7.33
N ARG A 22 4.05 7.24 6.45
CA ARG A 22 4.10 8.37 5.50
C ARG A 22 2.92 8.35 4.53
N MET A 23 2.59 7.19 3.96
CA MET A 23 1.44 7.06 3.06
C MET A 23 0.11 7.30 3.78
N GLY A 24 -0.07 6.73 4.96
CA GLY A 24 -1.26 6.94 5.78
C GLY A 24 -1.44 8.41 6.14
N LYS A 25 -0.38 9.11 6.57
CA LYS A 25 -0.46 10.56 6.84
C LYS A 25 -0.82 11.38 5.60
N ALA A 26 -0.29 11.03 4.43
CA ALA A 26 -0.58 11.74 3.20
C ALA A 26 -2.01 11.53 2.71
N MET A 27 -2.56 10.32 2.88
CA MET A 27 -3.85 9.92 2.31
C MET A 27 -5.02 10.01 3.30
N ARG A 28 -4.76 10.18 4.60
CA ARG A 28 -5.79 10.35 5.64
C ARG A 28 -6.72 11.55 5.42
N THR A 29 -6.31 12.51 4.59
CA THR A 29 -7.15 13.64 4.16
C THR A 29 -8.21 13.24 3.13
N LEU A 30 -8.00 12.14 2.41
CA LEU A 30 -8.95 11.60 1.42
C LEU A 30 -9.98 10.68 2.08
N SER A 31 -9.54 9.83 3.00
CA SER A 31 -10.41 8.94 3.79
C SER A 31 -9.76 8.66 5.14
N PRO A 32 -10.51 8.66 6.25
CA PRO A 32 -9.99 8.28 7.57
C PRO A 32 -9.47 6.82 7.61
N ASP A 33 -10.00 5.94 6.77
CA ASP A 33 -9.63 4.52 6.69
C ASP A 33 -8.34 4.26 5.90
N LEU A 34 -7.83 5.25 5.16
CA LEU A 34 -6.54 5.18 4.46
C LEU A 34 -5.37 5.46 5.41
N ASP A 35 -5.23 4.63 6.44
CA ASP A 35 -4.20 4.74 7.47
C ASP A 35 -3.01 3.80 7.25
N SER A 36 -2.00 3.89 8.15
CA SER A 36 -0.79 3.07 8.08
C SER A 36 -1.07 1.56 8.16
N ARG A 37 -2.07 1.15 8.95
CA ARG A 37 -2.49 -0.26 9.06
C ARG A 37 -3.12 -0.73 7.75
N TYR A 38 -3.97 0.10 7.13
CA TYR A 38 -4.54 -0.20 5.83
C TYR A 38 -3.46 -0.44 4.77
N PHE A 39 -2.52 0.51 4.63
CA PHE A 39 -1.44 0.37 3.66
C PHE A 39 -0.51 -0.81 3.97
N MET A 40 -0.20 -1.08 5.23
CA MET A 40 0.59 -2.25 5.60
C MET A 40 -0.07 -3.54 5.11
N HIS A 41 -1.35 -3.72 5.44
CA HIS A 41 -2.08 -4.93 5.06
C HIS A 41 -2.16 -5.08 3.54
N CYS A 42 -2.62 -4.03 2.84
CA CYS A 42 -2.79 -4.10 1.40
C CYS A 42 -1.47 -4.30 0.65
N LEU A 43 -0.37 -3.69 1.09
CA LEU A 43 0.94 -3.89 0.47
C LEU A 43 1.47 -5.31 0.72
N GLU A 44 1.25 -5.87 1.92
CA GLU A 44 1.59 -7.28 2.21
C GLU A 44 0.80 -8.25 1.33
N GLU A 45 -0.50 -8.03 1.15
CA GLU A 45 -1.33 -8.86 0.25
C GLU A 45 -0.93 -8.70 -1.21
N THR A 46 -0.77 -7.46 -1.69
CA THR A 46 -0.40 -7.16 -3.08
C THR A 46 0.97 -7.75 -3.42
N ALA A 47 1.92 -7.71 -2.49
CA ALA A 47 3.24 -8.31 -2.69
C ALA A 47 3.21 -9.84 -2.70
N ASN A 48 2.19 -10.46 -2.10
CA ASN A 48 2.04 -11.91 -2.01
C ASN A 48 1.25 -12.51 -3.20
N ILE A 49 0.41 -11.71 -3.87
CA ILE A 49 -0.50 -12.18 -4.95
C ILE A 49 0.15 -12.22 -6.34
N GLY A 50 1.18 -11.41 -6.64
CA GLY A 50 1.63 -11.21 -8.02
C GLY A 50 3.14 -11.03 -8.24
N ASP A 51 3.55 -11.15 -9.50
CA ASP A 51 4.91 -10.85 -9.96
C ASP A 51 5.13 -9.33 -9.92
N THR A 52 5.63 -8.84 -8.77
CA THR A 52 5.89 -7.41 -8.50
C THR A 52 7.21 -6.92 -9.11
N LYS A 53 7.84 -7.67 -10.02
CA LYS A 53 9.20 -7.39 -10.50
C LYS A 53 9.33 -6.06 -11.23
N ASP A 54 8.29 -5.64 -11.95
CA ASP A 54 8.25 -4.39 -12.72
C ASP A 54 7.47 -3.27 -12.02
N LEU A 55 6.86 -3.55 -10.86
CA LEU A 55 6.08 -2.55 -10.13
C LEU A 55 6.97 -1.75 -9.16
N THR A 56 6.60 -0.50 -8.94
CA THR A 56 7.13 0.34 -7.86
C THR A 56 6.23 0.26 -6.62
N LEU A 57 6.74 0.66 -5.45
CA LEU A 57 5.90 0.82 -4.26
C LEU A 57 4.75 1.81 -4.50
N ASN A 58 4.96 2.82 -5.34
CA ASN A 58 3.93 3.78 -5.70
C ASN A 58 2.79 3.14 -6.52
N ASP A 59 3.12 2.22 -7.44
CA ASP A 59 2.12 1.45 -8.18
C ASP A 59 1.29 0.55 -7.25
N MET A 60 1.93 -0.07 -6.25
CA MET A 60 1.21 -0.83 -5.22
C MET A 60 0.29 0.06 -4.39
N VAL A 61 0.74 1.26 -3.99
CA VAL A 61 -0.09 2.23 -3.28
C VAL A 61 -1.30 2.64 -4.13
N ARG A 62 -1.12 2.89 -5.43
CA ARG A 62 -2.25 3.16 -6.35
C ARG A 62 -3.21 1.98 -6.45
N THR A 63 -2.70 0.76 -6.43
CA THR A 63 -3.52 -0.46 -6.43
C THR A 63 -4.35 -0.52 -5.15
N CYS A 64 -3.75 -0.27 -3.99
CA CYS A 64 -4.45 -0.19 -2.71
C CYS A 64 -5.54 0.89 -2.72
N LEU A 65 -5.23 2.11 -3.15
CA LEU A 65 -6.23 3.17 -3.27
C LEU A 65 -7.39 2.78 -4.19
N SER A 66 -7.09 2.09 -5.29
CA SER A 66 -8.12 1.60 -6.22
C SER A 66 -8.98 0.51 -5.61
N LEU A 67 -8.41 -0.38 -4.79
CA LEU A 67 -9.15 -1.40 -4.04
C LEU A 67 -10.05 -0.76 -2.98
N HIS A 68 -9.53 0.17 -2.17
CA HIS A 68 -10.34 0.92 -1.21
C HIS A 68 -11.50 1.67 -1.87
N ALA A 69 -11.25 2.33 -3.02
CA ALA A 69 -12.30 3.06 -3.75
C ALA A 69 -13.39 2.13 -4.32
N ARG A 70 -13.06 0.87 -4.62
CA ARG A 70 -14.02 -0.15 -5.04
C ARG A 70 -14.87 -0.63 -3.86
N ASP A 71 -14.24 -0.94 -2.74
CA ASP A 71 -14.88 -1.36 -1.49
C ASP A 71 -15.86 -0.30 -0.98
N ALA A 72 -15.44 0.97 -0.99
CA ALA A 72 -16.30 2.10 -0.61
C ALA A 72 -17.50 2.34 -1.55
N LYS A 73 -17.48 1.80 -2.78
CA LYS A 73 -18.53 1.98 -3.79
C LYS A 73 -19.55 0.84 -3.82
N ASP A 74 -19.22 -0.30 -3.23
CA ASP A 74 -20.08 -1.47 -3.11
C ASP A 74 -20.18 -1.88 -1.63
N PRO A 75 -20.88 -1.10 -0.79
CA PRO A 75 -21.19 -1.55 0.56
C PRO A 75 -22.24 -2.66 0.45
N GLU A 76 -21.83 -3.92 0.58
CA GLU A 76 -22.75 -5.06 0.74
C GLU A 76 -23.85 -4.80 1.78
#